data_AF-A0A969SAK2-F1
#
_entry.id   AF-A0A969SAK2-F1
#
_cell.length_a   1.000
_cell.length_b   1.000
_cell.length_c   1.000
_cell.angle_alpha   90.00
_cell.angle_beta   90.00
_cell.angle_gamma   90.00
#
_symmetry.space_group_name_H-M   'P 1'
#
loop_
_entity.id
_entity.type
_entity.pdbx_description
1 polymer ?
#
loop_
_entity_poly.entity_id
_entity_poly.type
_entity_poly.pdbx_seq_one_letter_code
_entity_poly.pdbx_strand_id
1 'polypeptide(L)'
;MSHTPKILVKPSFQAPVKILAVLGNSDQINAQADLQWLDKLPQAEVTLLKQPKRQIFNEALRDQSWGILFFAGHSSGDAGGQIGLNDTDALSFSELSRGLKQAVQNGLTLAILNSCDGMELAQQLGQAQLPYAVVMRELVPDDVAQLFLGYFLSALGKGEPLPRAMRTAREQLKEGVEHEFPCASWLPVLCQNAAAPELRWPQTQVQAGSVLAPPAPIEAAPALARNNFRLNRISKWITLLLFPLGLVGVWAWGHHLKSSSADVYARFVDVPDVPDGLFRYGGSTTWAPIRKESGGVDHEIQEQLPQFQLQYVHPEGDRTPGSAAGAEMLASGKIDFLQSSRLLKEMGDFANLTTPDPNLKSIPVARSFKVVAVHPSLQLPRDALTLAETEDICTGIITNWKSVGGPDLPIQIFDRATESRTKPSLGDQCRSQNLTIVATPQRAIQALAQTPGGFYVNTAAMLVPQCQIKVLLLATPSGDLDPYQSRSAIDRCPAPRPQVNLATLRSQGYPDPLIDTLYVVVKQDGGPGQRAGEAYAALLKTDEGRSRLEETGFLGID
;
A
#
# COMPACT_ATOMS: atom_id res chain seq x y z
N MET A 1 -38.89 40.17 -8.52
CA MET A 1 -38.43 39.70 -7.20
C MET A 1 -37.02 39.18 -7.40
N SER A 2 -36.03 39.84 -6.79
CA SER A 2 -34.61 39.51 -6.90
C SER A 2 -34.35 38.20 -6.14
N HIS A 3 -33.94 37.14 -6.84
CA HIS A 3 -33.41 35.93 -6.23
C HIS A 3 -31.98 36.20 -5.79
N THR A 4 -31.82 36.52 -4.51
CA THR A 4 -30.52 36.51 -3.84
C THR A 4 -30.05 35.05 -3.75
N PRO A 5 -28.85 34.70 -4.26
CA PRO A 5 -28.32 33.36 -4.06
C PRO A 5 -28.11 33.12 -2.57
N LYS A 6 -28.67 32.04 -2.04
CA LYS A 6 -28.37 31.56 -0.69
C LYS A 6 -26.84 31.40 -0.58
N ILE A 7 -26.24 32.13 0.35
CA ILE A 7 -24.83 31.98 0.71
C ILE A 7 -24.63 30.52 1.13
N LEU A 8 -23.86 29.77 0.35
CA LEU A 8 -23.38 28.43 0.72
C LEU A 8 -22.60 28.59 2.02
N VAL A 9 -23.17 28.12 3.12
CA VAL A 9 -22.50 28.04 4.43
C VAL A 9 -21.23 27.20 4.23
N LYS A 10 -20.07 27.76 4.56
CA LYS A 10 -18.80 27.03 4.48
C LYS A 10 -18.89 25.79 5.39
N PRO A 11 -18.51 24.59 4.92
CA PRO A 11 -18.46 23.40 5.76
C PRO A 11 -17.58 23.63 6.99
N SER A 12 -18.19 23.63 8.18
CA SER A 12 -17.48 23.71 9.46
C SER A 12 -18.29 23.01 10.53
N PHE A 13 -17.63 22.39 11.50
CA PHE A 13 -18.34 21.85 12.66
C PHE A 13 -19.03 22.95 13.47
N GLN A 14 -20.29 22.73 13.82
CA GLN A 14 -21.01 23.56 14.79
C GLN A 14 -21.04 22.82 16.13
N ALA A 15 -20.78 23.53 17.23
CA ALA A 15 -20.87 22.95 18.57
C ALA A 15 -22.32 22.97 19.08
N PRO A 16 -22.83 21.90 19.70
CA PRO A 16 -22.19 20.58 19.83
C PRO A 16 -22.12 19.83 18.49
N VAL A 17 -21.01 19.13 18.25
CA VAL A 17 -20.82 18.33 17.03
C VAL A 17 -21.66 17.07 17.14
N LYS A 18 -22.71 16.99 16.32
CA LYS A 18 -23.58 15.82 16.26
C LYS A 18 -22.93 14.70 15.46
N ILE A 19 -22.84 13.52 16.06
CA ILE A 19 -22.24 12.32 15.48
C ILE A 19 -23.31 11.23 15.38
N LEU A 20 -23.59 10.78 14.17
CA LEU A 20 -24.36 9.54 13.95
C LEU A 20 -23.37 8.39 13.91
N ALA A 21 -23.36 7.54 14.94
CA ALA A 21 -22.53 6.34 15.00
C ALA A 21 -23.36 5.11 14.63
N VAL A 22 -22.98 4.42 13.58
CA VAL A 22 -23.69 3.25 13.06
C VAL A 22 -22.78 2.04 13.15
N LEU A 23 -23.24 1.04 13.90
CA LEU A 23 -22.57 -0.25 14.02
C LEU A 23 -23.36 -1.26 13.18
N GLY A 24 -22.76 -1.68 12.07
CA GLY A 24 -23.34 -2.62 11.11
C GLY A 24 -23.30 -4.07 11.60
N ASN A 25 -23.41 -5.03 10.66
CA ASN A 25 -23.21 -6.45 10.99
C ASN A 25 -21.82 -6.65 11.62
N SER A 26 -21.81 -7.26 12.80
CA SER A 26 -20.73 -7.20 13.79
C SER A 26 -20.32 -8.57 14.31
N ASP A 27 -20.46 -9.64 13.52
CA ASP A 27 -20.17 -11.01 13.99
C ASP A 27 -18.74 -11.19 14.54
N GLN A 28 -17.82 -10.24 14.36
CA GLN A 28 -16.48 -10.23 14.99
C GLN A 28 -15.96 -8.84 15.44
N ILE A 29 -16.74 -7.75 15.42
CA ILE A 29 -16.24 -6.38 15.66
C ILE A 29 -16.45 -5.90 17.11
N ASN A 30 -15.36 -5.51 17.80
CA ASN A 30 -15.43 -4.86 19.12
C ASN A 30 -15.81 -3.36 19.02
N ALA A 31 -17.05 -3.12 18.62
CA ALA A 31 -17.59 -1.78 18.43
C ALA A 31 -17.74 -0.94 19.71
N GLN A 32 -17.57 -1.56 20.89
CA GLN A 32 -17.58 -0.87 22.18
C GLN A 32 -16.37 0.06 22.33
N ALA A 33 -15.20 -0.33 21.80
CA ALA A 33 -13.99 0.46 21.85
C ALA A 33 -14.07 1.71 20.97
N ASP A 34 -14.69 1.61 19.79
CA ASP A 34 -14.90 2.74 18.88
C ASP A 34 -15.78 3.83 19.50
N LEU A 35 -16.87 3.42 20.17
CA LEU A 35 -17.78 4.34 20.85
C LEU A 35 -17.10 5.10 21.99
N GLN A 36 -16.21 4.44 22.73
CA GLN A 36 -15.45 5.11 23.79
C GLN A 36 -14.58 6.25 23.27
N TRP A 37 -14.08 6.19 22.03
CA TRP A 37 -13.32 7.29 21.44
C TRP A 37 -14.21 8.43 21.00
N LEU A 38 -15.39 8.13 20.45
CA LEU A 38 -16.37 9.14 20.06
C LEU A 38 -16.92 9.90 21.27
N ASP A 39 -17.21 9.21 22.37
CA ASP A 39 -17.73 9.80 23.61
C ASP A 39 -16.71 10.70 24.34
N LYS A 40 -15.41 10.51 24.08
CA LYS A 40 -14.35 11.35 24.67
C LYS A 40 -14.15 12.68 23.93
N LEU A 41 -14.80 12.89 22.77
CA LEU A 41 -14.67 14.15 22.03
C LEU A 41 -15.36 15.31 22.76
N PRO A 42 -14.69 16.46 22.94
CA PRO A 42 -15.27 17.58 23.66
C PRO A 42 -16.41 18.22 22.87
N GLN A 43 -17.55 18.46 23.52
CA GLN A 43 -18.75 19.01 22.87
C GLN A 43 -19.29 18.14 21.72
N ALA A 44 -19.14 16.82 21.79
CA ALA A 44 -19.79 15.88 20.87
C ALA A 44 -21.12 15.37 21.43
N GLU A 45 -22.10 15.14 20.55
CA GLU A 45 -23.35 14.45 20.85
C GLU A 45 -23.44 13.20 19.96
N VAL A 46 -23.26 12.01 20.55
CA VAL A 46 -23.24 10.74 19.82
C VAL A 46 -24.63 10.11 19.84
N THR A 47 -25.22 9.89 18.67
CA THR A 47 -26.42 9.06 18.48
C THR A 47 -26.00 7.71 17.91
N LEU A 48 -26.22 6.65 18.68
CA LEU A 48 -25.85 5.29 18.30
C LEU A 48 -27.00 4.54 17.64
N LEU A 49 -26.74 3.94 16.48
CA LEU A 49 -27.57 2.91 15.85
C LEU A 49 -26.79 1.60 15.81
N LYS A 50 -27.22 0.61 16.61
CA LYS A 50 -26.64 -0.74 16.60
C LYS A 50 -27.49 -1.65 15.74
N GLN A 51 -26.86 -2.24 14.73
CA GLN A 51 -27.44 -3.13 13.74
C GLN A 51 -28.83 -2.67 13.23
N PRO A 52 -28.96 -1.41 12.76
CA PRO A 52 -30.27 -0.85 12.46
C PRO A 52 -30.90 -1.55 11.26
N LYS A 53 -32.24 -1.56 11.21
CA LYS A 53 -32.95 -1.86 9.96
C LYS A 53 -32.68 -0.77 8.92
N ARG A 54 -32.72 -1.16 7.64
CA ARG A 54 -32.51 -0.25 6.50
C ARG A 54 -33.33 1.04 6.59
N GLN A 55 -34.60 0.94 6.97
CA GLN A 55 -35.50 2.09 7.10
C GLN A 55 -35.02 3.08 8.18
N ILE A 56 -34.69 2.57 9.37
CA ILE A 56 -34.26 3.38 10.51
C ILE A 56 -32.95 4.11 10.20
N PHE A 57 -32.00 3.43 9.54
CA PHE A 57 -30.75 4.05 9.10
C PHE A 57 -31.01 5.24 8.15
N ASN A 58 -31.85 5.03 7.13
CA ASN A 58 -32.14 6.07 6.14
C ASN A 58 -32.90 7.26 6.73
N GLU A 59 -33.84 7.02 7.65
CA GLU A 59 -34.57 8.05 8.38
C GLU A 59 -33.61 8.87 9.26
N ALA A 60 -32.79 8.20 10.08
CA ALA A 60 -31.82 8.87 10.95
C ALA A 60 -30.81 9.71 10.17
N LEU A 61 -30.31 9.20 9.04
CA LEU A 61 -29.36 9.92 8.19
C LEU A 61 -29.98 11.16 7.54
N ARG A 62 -31.28 11.11 7.20
CA ARG A 62 -31.99 12.19 6.52
C ARG A 62 -32.52 13.28 7.46
N ASP A 63 -33.11 12.88 8.58
CA ASP A 63 -34.01 13.74 9.34
C ASP A 63 -33.29 14.71 10.28
N GLN A 64 -31.99 14.49 10.53
CA GLN A 64 -31.17 15.33 11.39
C GLN A 64 -29.97 15.94 10.67
N SER A 65 -29.48 17.05 11.23
CA SER A 65 -28.21 17.66 10.84
C SER A 65 -27.07 16.96 11.57
N TRP A 66 -26.16 16.36 10.83
CA TRP A 66 -25.01 15.64 11.35
C TRP A 66 -23.73 16.43 11.07
N GLY A 67 -22.80 16.50 12.02
CA GLY A 67 -21.44 16.93 11.75
C GLY A 67 -20.61 15.77 11.21
N ILE A 68 -20.73 14.61 11.87
CA ILE A 68 -20.00 13.39 11.55
C ILE A 68 -20.98 12.23 11.36
N LEU A 69 -20.76 11.44 10.30
CA LEU A 69 -21.25 10.07 10.21
C LEU A 69 -20.08 9.13 10.51
N PHE A 70 -20.21 8.27 11.51
CA PHE A 70 -19.29 7.18 11.77
C PHE A 70 -19.99 5.86 11.43
N PHE A 71 -19.34 5.00 10.65
CA PHE A 71 -19.83 3.66 10.33
C PHE A 71 -18.72 2.64 10.58
N ALA A 72 -19.04 1.56 11.31
CA ALA A 72 -18.17 0.40 11.51
C ALA A 72 -18.95 -0.89 11.25
N GLY A 73 -18.41 -1.79 10.43
CA GLY A 73 -19.11 -3.01 10.00
C GLY A 73 -18.39 -3.76 8.89
N HIS A 74 -18.73 -5.04 8.67
CA HIS A 74 -18.23 -5.78 7.52
C HIS A 74 -19.04 -5.47 6.24
N SER A 75 -18.35 -5.44 5.10
CA SER A 75 -18.98 -5.54 3.79
C SER A 75 -18.91 -7.00 3.34
N SER A 76 -20.04 -7.56 2.91
CA SER A 76 -20.15 -8.93 2.41
C SER A 76 -20.25 -8.94 0.89
N GLY A 77 -19.33 -9.65 0.22
CA GLY A 77 -19.60 -10.40 -1.02
C GLY A 77 -19.47 -9.66 -2.36
N ASP A 78 -18.59 -10.21 -3.20
CA ASP A 78 -18.66 -10.40 -4.65
C ASP A 78 -19.47 -9.40 -5.49
N ALA A 79 -18.74 -8.63 -6.30
CA ALA A 79 -19.19 -7.94 -7.52
C ALA A 79 -20.13 -6.73 -7.40
N GLY A 80 -20.17 -6.00 -6.27
CA GLY A 80 -20.85 -4.69 -6.26
C GLY A 80 -21.05 -3.96 -4.93
N GLY A 81 -20.04 -3.93 -4.05
CA GLY A 81 -19.92 -2.90 -3.01
C GLY A 81 -21.15 -2.62 -2.13
N GLN A 82 -21.33 -3.39 -1.04
CA GLN A 82 -22.41 -3.18 -0.07
C GLN A 82 -21.90 -3.03 1.37
N ILE A 83 -22.56 -2.17 2.17
CA ILE A 83 -22.36 -2.08 3.63
C ILE A 83 -23.42 -2.92 4.36
N GLY A 84 -23.01 -3.85 5.21
CA GLY A 84 -23.94 -4.64 6.02
C GLY A 84 -24.46 -3.83 7.20
N LEU A 85 -25.77 -3.59 7.28
CA LEU A 85 -26.39 -2.89 8.41
C LEU A 85 -26.70 -3.85 9.56
N ASN A 86 -27.14 -5.07 9.25
CA ASN A 86 -27.41 -6.14 10.20
C ASN A 86 -27.33 -7.50 9.45
N ASP A 87 -27.72 -8.60 10.10
CA ASP A 87 -27.65 -9.95 9.52
C ASP A 87 -28.50 -10.14 8.25
N THR A 88 -29.49 -9.26 8.03
CA THR A 88 -30.50 -9.37 6.97
C THR A 88 -30.54 -8.18 6.02
N ASP A 89 -30.12 -7.00 6.47
CA ASP A 89 -30.12 -5.77 5.69
C ASP A 89 -28.69 -5.35 5.34
N ALA A 90 -28.47 -5.06 4.06
CA ALA A 90 -27.30 -4.33 3.57
C ALA A 90 -27.74 -3.09 2.78
N LEU A 91 -26.82 -2.20 2.45
CA LEU A 91 -27.03 -1.08 1.51
C LEU A 91 -25.94 -1.12 0.44
N SER A 92 -26.34 -0.99 -0.82
CA SER A 92 -25.37 -0.71 -1.89
C SER A 92 -24.73 0.66 -1.69
N PHE A 93 -23.50 0.85 -2.20
CA PHE A 93 -22.86 2.15 -2.20
C PHE A 93 -23.70 3.24 -2.89
N SER A 94 -24.47 2.88 -3.92
CA SER A 94 -25.34 3.83 -4.63
C SER A 94 -26.49 4.33 -3.75
N GLU A 95 -27.06 3.45 -2.92
CA GLU A 95 -28.11 3.81 -1.96
C GLU A 95 -27.54 4.67 -0.84
N LEU A 96 -26.36 4.29 -0.33
CA LEU A 96 -25.64 5.06 0.68
C LEU A 96 -25.28 6.46 0.15
N SER A 97 -24.69 6.58 -1.04
CA SER A 97 -24.34 7.85 -1.67
C SER A 97 -25.54 8.78 -1.84
N ARG A 98 -26.71 8.22 -2.20
CA ARG A 98 -27.96 9.00 -2.28
C ARG A 98 -28.38 9.55 -0.91
N GLY A 99 -28.27 8.75 0.15
CA GLY A 99 -28.53 9.19 1.51
C GLY A 99 -27.55 10.27 1.97
N LEU A 100 -26.27 10.07 1.70
CA LEU A 100 -25.21 11.03 2.06
C LEU A 100 -25.36 12.36 1.34
N LYS A 101 -25.74 12.35 0.06
CA LYS A 101 -26.02 13.59 -0.68
C LYS A 101 -27.10 14.43 -0.01
N GLN A 102 -28.13 13.81 0.55
CA GLN A 102 -29.17 14.50 1.32
C GLN A 102 -28.62 14.98 2.68
N ALA A 103 -27.87 14.13 3.38
CA ALA A 103 -27.27 14.48 4.66
C ALA A 103 -26.29 15.66 4.54
N VAL A 104 -25.53 15.75 3.45
CA VAL A 104 -24.62 16.89 3.15
C VAL A 104 -25.40 18.19 3.01
N GLN A 105 -26.56 18.17 2.36
CA GLN A 105 -27.44 19.34 2.26
C GLN A 105 -27.98 19.77 3.63
N ASN A 106 -28.06 18.84 4.59
CA ASN A 106 -28.49 19.07 5.96
C ASN A 106 -27.33 19.33 6.93
N GLY A 107 -26.07 19.36 6.48
CA GLY A 107 -24.90 19.74 7.29
C GLY A 107 -23.80 18.69 7.48
N LEU A 108 -23.97 17.48 6.93
CA LEU A 108 -22.95 16.42 7.00
C LEU A 108 -21.62 16.92 6.43
N THR A 109 -20.61 16.95 7.29
CA THR A 109 -19.30 17.54 6.97
C THR A 109 -18.22 16.47 6.81
N LEU A 110 -18.22 15.44 7.65
CA LEU A 110 -17.23 14.36 7.64
C LEU A 110 -17.93 13.00 7.74
N ALA A 111 -17.55 12.05 6.88
CA ALA A 111 -17.87 10.63 7.08
C ALA A 111 -16.60 9.86 7.45
N ILE A 112 -16.68 8.98 8.45
CA ILE A 112 -15.61 8.05 8.85
C ILE A 112 -16.17 6.64 8.64
N LEU A 113 -15.66 5.97 7.62
CA LEU A 113 -16.18 4.69 7.16
C LEU A 113 -15.13 3.63 7.47
N ASN A 114 -15.22 3.15 8.71
CA ASN A 114 -14.37 2.13 9.30
C ASN A 114 -14.90 0.73 8.93
N SER A 115 -15.17 0.53 7.65
CA SER A 115 -15.76 -0.69 7.09
C SER A 115 -15.11 -0.99 5.74
N CYS A 116 -15.10 -2.27 5.37
CA CYS A 116 -14.25 -2.78 4.30
C CYS A 116 -14.69 -2.31 2.89
N ASP A 117 -13.69 -2.04 2.05
CA ASP A 117 -13.78 -1.53 0.67
C ASP A 117 -14.21 -0.05 0.54
N GLY A 118 -13.42 0.82 1.15
CA GLY A 118 -13.65 2.26 1.15
C GLY A 118 -13.30 2.97 -0.16
N MET A 119 -12.72 2.30 -1.16
CA MET A 119 -12.26 2.95 -2.39
C MET A 119 -13.38 3.15 -3.42
N GLU A 120 -14.21 2.13 -3.66
CA GLU A 120 -15.41 2.30 -4.49
C GLU A 120 -16.37 3.29 -3.81
N LEU A 121 -16.48 3.20 -2.48
CA LEU A 121 -17.22 4.14 -1.66
C LEU A 121 -16.65 5.57 -1.78
N ALA A 122 -15.34 5.78 -1.69
CA ALA A 122 -14.70 7.09 -1.90
C ALA A 122 -15.04 7.72 -3.24
N GLN A 123 -15.07 6.94 -4.32
CA GLN A 123 -15.48 7.43 -5.63
C GLN A 123 -16.96 7.86 -5.65
N GLN A 124 -17.84 7.09 -5.03
CA GLN A 124 -19.26 7.43 -4.92
C GLN A 124 -19.54 8.60 -3.96
N LEU A 125 -18.69 8.80 -2.95
CA LEU A 125 -18.74 9.94 -2.03
C LEU A 125 -18.39 11.27 -2.72
N GLY A 126 -17.51 11.23 -3.73
CA GLY A 126 -17.27 12.37 -4.61
C GLY A 126 -18.54 12.86 -5.31
N GLN A 127 -19.41 11.94 -5.74
CA GLN A 127 -20.70 12.28 -6.36
C GLN A 127 -21.71 12.87 -5.36
N ALA A 128 -21.60 12.51 -4.08
CA ALA A 128 -22.42 13.06 -3.01
C ALA A 128 -21.99 14.47 -2.57
N GLN A 129 -20.90 15.01 -3.14
CA GLN A 129 -20.29 16.30 -2.77
C GLN A 129 -19.92 16.40 -1.29
N LEU A 130 -19.67 15.27 -0.63
CA LEU A 130 -19.25 15.23 0.76
C LEU A 130 -17.91 16.00 0.91
N PRO A 131 -17.78 16.93 1.87
CA PRO A 131 -16.56 17.71 2.01
C PRO A 131 -15.35 16.85 2.36
N TYR A 132 -15.53 15.93 3.30
CA TYR A 132 -14.48 15.05 3.80
C TYR A 132 -14.98 13.64 4.05
N ALA A 133 -14.18 12.65 3.68
CA ALA A 133 -14.37 11.26 4.08
C ALA A 133 -13.05 10.64 4.52
N VAL A 134 -13.09 9.88 5.60
CA VAL A 134 -12.03 8.95 5.98
C VAL A 134 -12.53 7.56 5.62
N VAL A 135 -11.80 6.88 4.76
CA VAL A 135 -12.13 5.55 4.26
C VAL A 135 -10.94 4.63 4.44
N MET A 136 -11.19 3.32 4.46
CA MET A 136 -10.12 2.33 4.45
C MET A 136 -9.85 1.82 3.03
N ARG A 137 -8.58 1.84 2.60
CA ARG A 137 -8.15 1.34 1.28
C ARG A 137 -8.44 -0.13 1.08
N GLU A 138 -8.34 -0.92 2.14
CA GLU A 138 -8.52 -2.36 2.13
C GLU A 138 -9.24 -2.83 3.40
N LEU A 139 -9.45 -4.13 3.54
CA LEU A 139 -9.96 -4.73 4.76
C LEU A 139 -8.93 -4.57 5.87
N VAL A 140 -9.32 -3.84 6.91
CA VAL A 140 -8.44 -3.49 8.05
C VAL A 140 -8.75 -4.44 9.20
N PRO A 141 -7.73 -5.02 9.85
CA PRO A 141 -7.92 -5.72 11.12
C PRO A 141 -8.58 -4.79 12.15
N ASP A 142 -9.53 -5.29 12.93
CA ASP A 142 -10.32 -4.46 13.85
C ASP A 142 -9.47 -3.68 14.84
N ASP A 143 -8.38 -4.27 15.35
CA ASP A 143 -7.46 -3.60 16.28
C ASP A 143 -6.76 -2.40 15.63
N VAL A 144 -6.37 -2.52 14.35
CA VAL A 144 -5.75 -1.42 13.58
C VAL A 144 -6.77 -0.32 13.33
N ALA A 145 -8.00 -0.70 12.98
CA ALA A 145 -9.12 0.22 12.75
C ALA A 145 -9.48 1.02 14.02
N GLN A 146 -9.52 0.36 15.19
CA GLN A 146 -9.77 0.99 16.49
C GLN A 146 -8.63 1.93 16.92
N LEU A 147 -7.39 1.48 16.78
CA LEU A 147 -6.22 2.30 17.10
C LEU A 147 -6.13 3.54 16.22
N PHE A 148 -6.38 3.37 14.91
CA PHE A 148 -6.48 4.48 13.97
C PHE A 148 -7.50 5.51 14.45
N LEU A 149 -8.73 5.05 14.72
CA LEU A 149 -9.83 5.91 15.14
C LEU A 149 -9.45 6.69 16.40
N GLY A 150 -8.86 6.01 17.39
CA GLY A 150 -8.41 6.63 18.63
C GLY A 150 -7.36 7.72 18.41
N TYR A 151 -6.31 7.44 17.63
CA TYR A 151 -5.27 8.44 17.32
C TYR A 151 -5.84 9.62 16.53
N PHE A 152 -6.68 9.34 15.54
CA PHE A 152 -7.29 10.33 14.67
C PHE A 152 -8.22 11.28 15.43
N LEU A 153 -9.17 10.74 16.20
CA LEU A 153 -10.12 11.55 16.97
C LEU A 153 -9.43 12.32 18.10
N SER A 154 -8.39 11.76 18.71
CA SER A 154 -7.56 12.46 19.71
C SER A 154 -6.86 13.69 19.11
N ALA A 155 -6.22 13.54 17.94
CA ALA A 155 -5.57 14.67 17.27
C ALA A 155 -6.59 15.71 16.77
N LEU A 156 -7.70 15.25 16.18
CA LEU A 156 -8.77 16.12 15.70
C LEU A 156 -9.39 16.92 16.87
N GLY A 157 -9.74 16.25 17.98
CA GLY A 157 -10.32 16.87 19.17
C GLY A 157 -9.43 17.90 19.85
N LYS A 158 -8.11 17.87 19.63
CA LYS A 158 -7.16 18.91 20.07
C LYS A 158 -7.21 20.18 19.20
N GLY A 159 -8.00 20.19 18.13
CA GLY A 159 -8.13 21.30 17.19
C GLY A 159 -7.10 21.30 16.06
N GLU A 160 -6.42 20.17 15.84
CA GLU A 160 -5.56 20.01 14.67
C GLU A 160 -6.41 20.06 13.38
N PRO A 161 -5.86 20.62 12.28
CA PRO A 161 -6.48 20.49 10.96
C PRO A 161 -6.71 19.02 10.61
N LEU A 162 -7.82 18.71 9.95
CA LEU A 162 -8.15 17.35 9.55
C LEU A 162 -7.00 16.61 8.82
N PRO A 163 -6.28 17.21 7.84
CA PRO A 163 -5.15 16.53 7.20
C PRO A 163 -3.97 16.27 8.15
N ARG A 164 -3.77 17.13 9.16
CA ARG A 164 -2.72 16.96 10.16
C ARG A 164 -3.10 15.87 11.16
N ALA A 165 -4.35 15.86 11.65
CA ALA A 165 -4.88 14.80 12.49
C ALA A 165 -4.77 13.42 11.81
N MET A 166 -5.04 13.38 10.51
CA MET A 166 -4.84 12.18 9.68
C MET A 166 -3.37 11.74 9.66
N ARG A 167 -2.44 12.67 9.41
CA ARG A 167 -1.00 12.38 9.41
C ARG A 167 -0.54 11.85 10.76
N THR A 168 -0.90 12.52 11.86
CA THR A 168 -0.55 12.11 13.22
C THR A 168 -1.09 10.72 13.54
N ALA A 169 -2.32 10.40 13.15
CA ALA A 169 -2.87 9.06 13.35
C ALA A 169 -2.08 7.98 12.62
N ARG A 170 -1.65 8.25 11.38
CA ARG A 170 -0.85 7.33 10.58
C ARG A 170 0.56 7.14 11.14
N GLU A 171 1.19 8.21 11.63
CA GLU A 171 2.48 8.16 12.33
C GLU A 171 2.39 7.27 13.59
N GLN A 172 1.33 7.44 14.38
CA GLN A 172 1.11 6.63 15.58
C GLN A 172 0.81 5.16 15.28
N LEU A 173 0.04 4.86 14.21
CA LEU A 173 -0.13 3.49 13.73
C LEU A 173 1.20 2.87 13.30
N LYS A 174 2.04 3.64 12.63
CA LYS A 174 3.35 3.18 12.21
C LYS A 174 4.22 2.78 13.41
N GLU A 175 4.30 3.63 14.44
CA GLU A 175 5.08 3.32 15.64
C GLU A 175 4.48 2.18 16.45
N GLY A 176 3.14 2.15 16.56
CA GLY A 176 2.42 1.28 17.48
C GLY A 176 2.09 -0.10 16.94
N VAL A 177 1.85 -0.27 15.63
CA VAL A 177 1.30 -1.54 15.09
C VAL A 177 1.92 -2.02 13.79
N GLU A 178 2.72 -1.22 13.08
CA GLU A 178 3.28 -1.70 11.81
C GLU A 178 4.27 -2.87 11.96
N HIS A 179 4.82 -3.05 13.16
CA HIS A 179 5.61 -4.23 13.48
C HIS A 179 4.78 -5.52 13.40
N GLU A 180 3.47 -5.48 13.68
CA GLU A 180 2.55 -6.62 13.64
C GLU A 180 1.70 -6.64 12.37
N PHE A 181 1.21 -5.48 11.93
CA PHE A 181 0.41 -5.30 10.71
C PHE A 181 1.15 -4.42 9.68
N PRO A 182 1.88 -4.99 8.71
CA PRO A 182 2.74 -4.21 7.84
C PRO A 182 1.88 -3.33 6.92
N CYS A 183 2.31 -2.08 6.74
CA CYS A 183 1.55 -1.07 6.00
C CYS A 183 0.19 -0.72 6.63
N ALA A 184 -0.04 -0.99 7.92
CA ALA A 184 -1.25 -0.57 8.62
C ALA A 184 -1.51 0.95 8.50
N SER A 185 -0.46 1.78 8.53
CA SER A 185 -0.59 3.24 8.36
C SER A 185 -1.12 3.65 6.97
N TRP A 186 -1.02 2.76 5.97
CA TRP A 186 -1.49 3.01 4.60
C TRP A 186 -2.98 2.81 4.42
N LEU A 187 -3.59 2.04 5.30
CA LEU A 187 -4.99 1.62 5.15
C LEU A 187 -5.93 2.83 5.23
N PRO A 188 -5.82 3.73 6.22
CA PRO A 188 -6.71 4.87 6.29
C PRO A 188 -6.34 5.91 5.22
N VAL A 189 -7.34 6.42 4.51
CA VAL A 189 -7.22 7.48 3.50
C VAL A 189 -8.20 8.60 3.80
N LEU A 190 -7.68 9.83 3.73
CA LEU A 190 -8.51 11.02 3.72
C LEU A 190 -8.85 11.40 2.28
N CYS A 191 -10.12 11.29 1.93
CA CYS A 191 -10.71 11.85 0.72
C CYS A 191 -11.21 13.27 1.03
N GLN A 192 -10.66 14.25 0.32
CA GLN A 192 -11.04 15.65 0.46
C GLN A 192 -11.59 16.17 -0.86
N ASN A 193 -12.76 16.82 -0.81
CA ASN A 193 -13.24 17.61 -1.92
C ASN A 193 -12.36 18.87 -2.05
N ALA A 194 -11.82 19.14 -3.24
CA ALA A 194 -10.92 20.26 -3.49
C ALA A 194 -11.52 21.63 -3.12
N ALA A 195 -12.85 21.76 -3.15
CA ALA A 195 -13.54 22.99 -2.75
C ALA A 195 -13.82 23.10 -1.24
N ALA A 196 -13.49 22.06 -0.45
CA ALA A 196 -13.77 22.04 0.98
C ALA A 196 -12.75 22.90 1.76
N PRO A 197 -13.22 23.81 2.64
CA PRO A 197 -12.35 24.63 3.48
C PRO A 197 -11.77 23.83 4.64
N GLU A 198 -10.58 24.21 5.12
CA GLU A 198 -9.90 23.54 6.24
C GLU A 198 -10.85 23.27 7.42
N LEU A 199 -10.97 22.00 7.79
CA LEU A 199 -11.83 21.54 8.88
C LEU A 199 -11.02 21.35 10.16
N ARG A 200 -11.54 21.88 11.27
CA ARG A 200 -11.00 21.75 12.63
C ARG A 200 -12.12 21.48 13.61
N TRP A 201 -11.80 20.79 14.70
CA TRP A 201 -12.73 20.65 15.82
C TRP A 201 -13.03 22.00 16.49
N PRO A 202 -14.28 22.29 16.91
CA PRO A 202 -14.61 23.51 17.64
C PRO A 202 -13.82 23.59 18.95
N GLN A 203 -13.10 24.69 19.16
CA GLN A 203 -12.39 24.93 20.43
C GLN A 203 -13.24 25.81 21.35
N THR A 204 -13.49 25.36 22.57
CA THR A 204 -14.06 26.20 23.63
C THR A 204 -12.97 27.15 24.16
N GLN A 205 -13.24 28.45 24.21
CA GLN A 205 -12.46 29.32 25.09
C GLN A 205 -12.76 28.92 26.54
N VAL A 206 -11.86 28.14 27.16
CA VAL A 206 -11.34 28.26 28.56
C VAL A 206 -11.05 26.90 29.24
N GLN A 207 -9.86 26.89 29.87
CA GLN A 207 -9.26 26.03 30.91
C GLN A 207 -8.71 24.64 30.56
N ALA A 208 -7.37 24.55 30.69
CA ALA A 208 -6.56 23.35 30.67
C ALA A 208 -7.05 22.33 31.70
N GLY A 209 -7.76 21.30 31.25
CA GLY A 209 -8.30 20.29 32.16
C GLY A 209 -9.17 19.21 31.51
N SER A 210 -8.89 18.80 30.27
CA SER A 210 -9.30 17.48 29.73
C SER A 210 -8.61 17.26 28.37
N VAL A 211 -7.29 17.07 28.40
CA VAL A 211 -6.56 16.67 27.20
C VAL A 211 -6.79 15.18 27.00
N LEU A 212 -7.43 14.81 25.88
CA LEU A 212 -7.50 13.43 25.38
C LEU A 212 -6.08 12.83 25.36
N ALA A 213 -5.83 11.88 26.25
CA ALA A 213 -4.62 11.08 26.22
C ALA A 213 -4.73 10.08 25.05
N PRO A 214 -3.68 9.94 24.22
CA PRO A 214 -3.67 8.92 23.18
C PRO A 214 -3.80 7.50 23.78
N PRO A 215 -4.26 6.50 23.00
CA PRO A 215 -4.23 5.10 23.41
C PRO A 215 -2.85 4.72 23.94
N ALA A 216 -2.80 3.89 24.99
CA ALA A 216 -1.54 3.31 25.43
C ALA A 216 -1.01 2.37 24.33
N PRO A 217 0.29 2.41 24.01
CA PRO A 217 0.91 1.37 23.18
C PRO A 217 0.68 0.01 23.81
N ILE A 218 0.50 -1.03 22.98
CA ILE A 218 0.48 -2.42 23.46
C ILE A 218 1.80 -2.67 24.22
N GLU A 219 1.73 -3.07 25.49
CA GLU A 219 2.91 -3.25 26.33
C GLU A 219 3.86 -4.28 25.71
N ALA A 220 5.04 -3.82 25.29
CA ALA A 220 6.11 -4.68 24.83
C ALA A 220 6.68 -5.50 26.00
N ALA A 221 6.89 -6.81 25.76
CA ALA A 221 7.64 -7.67 26.67
C ALA A 221 9.04 -7.06 26.97
N PRO A 222 9.59 -7.28 28.19
CA PRO A 222 10.73 -6.51 28.67
C PRO A 222 12.00 -6.77 27.85
N ALA A 223 12.61 -5.69 27.36
CA ALA A 223 13.85 -5.70 26.60
C ALA A 223 15.06 -6.11 27.47
N LEU A 224 15.83 -7.10 26.99
CA LEU A 224 17.14 -7.44 27.56
C LEU A 224 18.20 -6.40 27.18
N ALA A 225 19.04 -6.05 28.16
CA ALA A 225 19.98 -4.94 28.17
C ALA A 225 21.00 -4.94 27.00
N ARG A 226 21.19 -3.77 26.37
CA ARG A 226 22.25 -3.49 25.38
C ARG A 226 23.59 -3.26 26.08
N ASN A 227 24.61 -4.03 25.72
CA ASN A 227 26.01 -3.75 26.06
C ASN A 227 26.61 -2.72 25.10
N ASN A 228 27.21 -1.67 25.66
CA ASN A 228 27.87 -0.59 24.94
C ASN A 228 29.30 -0.99 24.53
N PHE A 229 29.59 -1.03 23.22
CA PHE A 229 30.96 -1.08 22.71
C PHE A 229 31.45 0.35 22.38
N ARG A 230 32.46 0.82 23.11
CA ARG A 230 33.14 2.11 22.89
C ARG A 230 34.31 1.92 21.90
N LEU A 231 34.30 2.63 20.77
CA LEU A 231 35.45 2.74 19.87
C LEU A 231 36.30 3.96 20.25
N ASN A 232 37.60 3.73 20.41
CA ASN A 232 38.57 4.68 20.93
C ASN A 232 39.31 5.40 19.78
N ARG A 233 39.66 6.67 20.01
CA ARG A 233 40.41 7.58 19.12
C ARG A 233 41.89 7.18 19.05
N ILE A 234 42.51 7.19 17.86
CA ILE A 234 43.95 7.50 17.68
C ILE A 234 44.15 8.38 16.43
N SER A 235 45.09 9.30 16.56
CA SER A 235 45.38 10.55 15.86
C SER A 235 46.12 10.44 14.51
N LYS A 236 46.00 11.51 13.72
CA LYS A 236 46.73 11.91 12.50
C LYS A 236 48.25 12.13 12.73
N TRP A 237 48.96 12.48 11.62
CA TRP A 237 50.38 12.88 11.36
C TRP A 237 51.13 11.76 10.58
N ILE A 238 51.79 11.89 9.41
CA ILE A 238 52.47 12.98 8.66
C ILE A 238 52.60 12.60 7.15
N THR A 239 52.72 13.63 6.32
CA THR A 239 52.87 13.72 4.85
C THR A 239 54.28 13.46 4.26
N LEU A 240 54.30 13.13 2.96
CA LEU A 240 55.28 13.45 1.88
C LEU A 240 56.72 12.89 1.95
N LEU A 241 57.19 12.14 0.91
CA LEU A 241 57.89 12.62 -0.31
C LEU A 241 58.67 11.54 -1.08
N LEU A 242 58.69 11.70 -2.42
CA LEU A 242 59.61 11.22 -3.49
C LEU A 242 59.05 10.13 -4.45
N PHE A 243 58.49 10.44 -5.63
CA PHE A 243 59.06 10.88 -6.95
C PHE A 243 59.60 9.72 -7.85
N PRO A 244 59.66 9.89 -9.19
CA PRO A 244 58.68 9.47 -10.21
C PRO A 244 59.25 8.39 -11.18
N LEU A 245 58.43 7.86 -12.12
CA LEU A 245 58.80 7.50 -13.51
C LEU A 245 57.63 6.76 -14.17
N GLY A 246 57.18 7.21 -15.35
CA GLY A 246 56.26 6.43 -16.18
C GLY A 246 55.16 7.19 -16.93
N LEU A 247 55.38 8.43 -17.36
CA LEU A 247 54.53 9.09 -18.35
C LEU A 247 55.25 9.13 -19.70
N VAL A 248 55.27 8.00 -20.42
CA VAL A 248 55.36 7.96 -21.89
C VAL A 248 54.65 6.67 -22.34
N GLY A 249 53.34 6.76 -22.64
CA GLY A 249 52.58 5.60 -23.11
C GLY A 249 51.05 5.71 -23.15
N VAL A 250 50.46 6.80 -22.66
CA VAL A 250 48.98 6.92 -22.55
C VAL A 250 48.36 7.94 -23.52
N TRP A 251 49.16 8.68 -24.29
CA TRP A 251 48.62 9.76 -25.13
C TRP A 251 48.12 9.35 -26.53
N ALA A 252 48.11 8.05 -26.86
CA ALA A 252 47.72 7.56 -28.20
C ALA A 252 46.65 6.46 -28.22
N TRP A 253 45.89 6.29 -27.13
CA TRP A 253 44.73 5.38 -27.07
C TRP A 253 43.58 5.97 -26.24
N GLY A 254 43.41 7.29 -26.31
CA GLY A 254 42.35 8.04 -25.59
C GLY A 254 41.26 8.64 -26.49
N HIS A 255 41.32 8.42 -27.81
CA HIS A 255 40.38 8.97 -28.78
C HIS A 255 39.75 7.90 -29.67
N HIS A 256 39.14 6.89 -29.05
CA HIS A 256 37.98 6.18 -29.60
C HIS A 256 37.48 5.20 -28.54
N LEU A 257 36.51 5.63 -27.74
CA LEU A 257 35.46 4.85 -27.08
C LEU A 257 34.72 5.82 -26.12
N LYS A 258 33.97 6.77 -26.69
CA LYS A 258 32.85 7.39 -25.96
C LYS A 258 31.68 6.41 -26.07
N SER A 259 31.70 5.35 -25.26
CA SER A 259 30.44 4.77 -24.80
C SER A 259 29.92 5.70 -23.71
N SER A 260 28.71 6.23 -23.87
CA SER A 260 28.06 6.97 -22.78
C SER A 260 27.80 6.00 -21.63
N SER A 261 28.68 5.98 -20.62
CA SER A 261 28.28 5.52 -19.30
C SER A 261 27.21 6.48 -18.83
N ALA A 262 26.00 5.99 -18.54
CA ALA A 262 25.04 6.77 -17.78
C ALA A 262 25.73 7.21 -16.48
N ASP A 263 25.67 8.49 -16.15
CA ASP A 263 26.26 9.00 -14.91
C ASP A 263 25.48 8.37 -13.74
N VAL A 264 26.13 7.48 -12.98
CA VAL A 264 25.56 6.90 -11.76
C VAL A 264 25.78 7.91 -10.64
N TYR A 265 24.70 8.52 -10.16
CA TYR A 265 24.75 9.48 -9.05
C TYR A 265 24.77 8.75 -7.70
N ALA A 266 25.45 9.34 -6.71
CA ALA A 266 25.54 8.75 -5.38
C ALA A 266 24.25 8.93 -4.57
N ARG A 267 23.66 10.14 -4.57
CA ARG A 267 22.50 10.50 -3.76
C ARG A 267 21.37 11.07 -4.60
N PHE A 268 20.16 11.10 -4.05
CA PHE A 268 18.99 11.71 -4.70
C PHE A 268 19.23 13.17 -5.09
N VAL A 269 19.84 13.95 -4.19
CA VAL A 269 20.13 15.38 -4.39
C VAL A 269 21.18 15.67 -5.47
N ASP A 270 21.91 14.65 -5.91
CA ASP A 270 22.95 14.80 -6.94
C ASP A 270 22.38 14.61 -8.36
N VAL A 271 21.13 14.14 -8.50
CA VAL A 271 20.45 14.01 -9.79
C VAL A 271 20.10 15.41 -10.33
N PRO A 272 20.60 15.79 -11.52
CA PRO A 272 20.33 17.10 -12.10
C PRO A 272 18.90 17.18 -12.64
N ASP A 273 18.40 18.41 -12.78
CA ASP A 273 17.17 18.73 -13.50
C ASP A 273 15.90 17.99 -13.01
N VAL A 274 15.87 17.56 -11.74
CA VAL A 274 14.63 17.04 -11.11
C VAL A 274 13.57 18.14 -11.14
N PRO A 275 12.41 17.93 -11.80
CA PRO A 275 11.45 18.99 -12.02
C PRO A 275 10.71 19.38 -10.73
N ASP A 276 10.31 20.65 -10.64
CA ASP A 276 9.46 21.17 -9.57
C ASP A 276 7.98 20.96 -9.93
N GLY A 277 7.20 20.43 -9.01
CA GLY A 277 5.75 20.28 -9.13
C GLY A 277 5.17 19.02 -8.51
N LEU A 278 3.87 18.84 -8.74
CA LEU A 278 3.10 17.65 -8.37
C LEU A 278 2.97 16.73 -9.58
N PHE A 279 3.48 15.50 -9.45
CA PHE A 279 3.45 14.49 -10.50
C PHE A 279 2.61 13.30 -10.07
N ARG A 280 1.60 13.01 -10.89
CA ARG A 280 0.65 11.92 -10.72
C ARG A 280 1.25 10.64 -11.27
N TYR A 281 1.16 9.56 -10.51
CA TYR A 281 1.64 8.26 -10.94
C TYR A 281 0.66 7.16 -10.52
N GLY A 282 0.76 5.99 -11.13
CA GLY A 282 -0.11 4.85 -10.83
C GLY A 282 0.51 3.56 -11.32
N GLY A 283 -0.21 2.45 -11.13
CA GLY A 283 0.16 1.17 -11.74
C GLY A 283 0.28 0.01 -10.78
N SER A 284 1.30 -0.82 -11.01
CA SER A 284 1.48 -2.14 -10.40
C SER A 284 1.42 -2.11 -8.87
N THR A 285 0.69 -3.07 -8.30
CA THR A 285 0.64 -3.28 -6.84
C THR A 285 1.92 -3.86 -6.27
N THR A 286 2.79 -4.48 -7.10
CA THR A 286 4.11 -4.98 -6.68
C THR A 286 4.97 -3.87 -6.08
N TRP A 287 4.77 -2.63 -6.52
CA TRP A 287 5.48 -1.44 -6.05
C TRP A 287 5.02 -0.93 -4.67
N ALA A 288 4.06 -1.59 -4.00
CA ALA A 288 3.55 -1.15 -2.71
C ALA A 288 4.65 -0.95 -1.64
N PRO A 289 5.69 -1.81 -1.51
CA PRO A 289 6.77 -1.59 -0.53
C PRO A 289 7.62 -0.35 -0.86
N ILE A 290 7.82 -0.04 -2.15
CA ILE A 290 8.56 1.15 -2.61
C ILE A 290 7.81 2.44 -2.23
N ARG A 291 6.48 2.41 -2.39
CA ARG A 291 5.62 3.56 -2.11
C ARG A 291 5.52 3.92 -0.63
N LYS A 292 5.90 3.02 0.29
CA LYS A 292 5.60 3.11 1.74
C LYS A 292 5.94 4.48 2.35
N GLU A 293 4.98 5.05 3.08
CA GLU A 293 4.98 6.39 3.70
C GLU A 293 6.09 6.58 4.73
N SER A 294 6.74 5.50 5.14
CA SER A 294 8.02 5.61 5.80
C SER A 294 8.88 4.35 5.63
N GLY A 295 10.17 4.58 5.40
CA GLY A 295 11.12 3.55 4.98
C GLY A 295 10.93 3.08 3.53
N GLY A 296 9.93 3.61 2.80
CA GLY A 296 9.80 3.43 1.35
C GLY A 296 10.62 4.48 0.60
N VAL A 297 11.02 4.13 -0.62
CA VAL A 297 11.87 4.97 -1.46
C VAL A 297 11.16 6.28 -1.84
N ASP A 298 9.85 6.23 -2.10
CA ASP A 298 9.06 7.40 -2.51
C ASP A 298 8.93 8.45 -1.40
N HIS A 299 8.92 8.00 -0.14
CA HIS A 299 8.91 8.89 1.00
C HIS A 299 10.26 9.61 1.14
N GLU A 300 11.37 8.87 1.05
CA GLU A 300 12.72 9.44 1.17
C GLU A 300 13.06 10.42 0.04
N ILE A 301 12.60 10.12 -1.18
CA ILE A 301 12.69 11.07 -2.29
C ILE A 301 11.96 12.37 -1.95
N GLN A 302 10.73 12.29 -1.40
CA GLN A 302 9.95 13.48 -1.06
C GLN A 302 10.48 14.26 0.14
N GLU A 303 11.13 13.58 1.11
CA GLU A 303 11.78 14.26 2.23
C GLU A 303 13.01 15.06 1.78
N GLN A 304 13.82 14.50 0.89
CA GLN A 304 15.05 15.15 0.42
C GLN A 304 14.84 16.12 -0.75
N LEU A 305 13.79 15.90 -1.56
CA LEU A 305 13.43 16.70 -2.72
C LEU A 305 11.97 17.18 -2.61
N PRO A 306 11.65 18.09 -1.66
CA PRO A 306 10.28 18.55 -1.41
C PRO A 306 9.64 19.29 -2.60
N GLN A 307 10.45 19.73 -3.57
CA GLN A 307 10.00 20.28 -4.85
C GLN A 307 9.41 19.21 -5.80
N PHE A 308 9.80 17.94 -5.63
CA PHE A 308 9.37 16.85 -6.49
C PHE A 308 8.29 16.02 -5.79
N GLN A 309 7.04 16.48 -5.88
CA GLN A 309 5.92 15.90 -5.15
C GLN A 309 5.29 14.76 -5.95
N LEU A 310 5.05 13.62 -5.30
CA LEU A 310 4.52 12.41 -5.92
C LEU A 310 3.11 12.12 -5.42
N GLN A 311 2.15 11.99 -6.33
CA GLN A 311 0.76 11.64 -6.02
C GLN A 311 0.32 10.35 -6.69
N TYR A 312 0.03 9.32 -5.91
CA TYR A 312 -0.56 8.10 -6.43
C TYR A 312 -2.01 8.33 -6.85
N VAL A 313 -2.38 7.92 -8.05
CA VAL A 313 -3.73 7.98 -8.60
C VAL A 313 -4.26 6.56 -8.76
N HIS A 314 -5.40 6.28 -8.13
CA HIS A 314 -6.12 5.03 -8.31
C HIS A 314 -6.92 5.03 -9.62
N PRO A 315 -7.05 3.88 -10.30
CA PRO A 315 -7.98 3.74 -11.41
C PRO A 315 -9.42 3.98 -10.97
N GLU A 316 -10.23 4.53 -11.88
CA GLU A 316 -11.67 4.77 -11.63
C GLU A 316 -12.51 3.53 -11.91
N GLY A 317 -13.59 3.38 -11.13
CA GLY A 317 -14.56 2.28 -11.18
C GLY A 317 -14.04 1.03 -10.49
N ASP A 318 -14.61 -0.13 -10.84
CA ASP A 318 -14.25 -1.44 -10.25
C ASP A 318 -12.90 -1.98 -10.75
N ARG A 319 -12.10 -1.14 -11.41
CA ARG A 319 -10.80 -1.55 -11.96
C ARG A 319 -9.80 -1.72 -10.83
N THR A 320 -9.19 -2.89 -10.76
CA THR A 320 -8.14 -3.16 -9.78
C THR A 320 -6.83 -2.46 -10.20
N PRO A 321 -6.10 -1.81 -9.28
CA PRO A 321 -4.78 -1.28 -9.57
C PRO A 321 -3.82 -2.34 -10.13
N GLY A 322 -3.05 -1.97 -11.15
CA GLY A 322 -2.14 -2.88 -11.86
C GLY A 322 -1.42 -2.18 -13.01
N SER A 323 -0.42 -2.85 -13.60
CA SER A 323 0.35 -2.31 -14.73
C SER A 323 -0.55 -1.93 -15.93
N ALA A 324 -1.57 -2.74 -16.20
CA ALA A 324 -2.52 -2.56 -17.30
C ALA A 324 -3.42 -1.32 -17.11
N ALA A 325 -4.18 -1.26 -16.00
CA ALA A 325 -4.96 -0.08 -15.65
C ALA A 325 -4.10 1.19 -15.61
N GLY A 326 -2.88 1.10 -15.10
CA GLY A 326 -1.92 2.21 -15.12
C GLY A 326 -1.49 2.62 -16.53
N ALA A 327 -1.29 1.68 -17.45
CA ALA A 327 -1.00 1.99 -18.85
C ALA A 327 -2.16 2.72 -19.54
N GLU A 328 -3.40 2.33 -19.27
CA GLU A 328 -4.59 3.06 -19.76
C GLU A 328 -4.68 4.48 -19.19
N MET A 329 -4.37 4.63 -17.90
CA MET A 329 -4.34 5.95 -17.24
C MET A 329 -3.24 6.85 -17.80
N LEU A 330 -2.07 6.29 -18.15
CA LEU A 330 -0.99 7.02 -18.79
C LEU A 330 -1.40 7.45 -20.21
N ALA A 331 -1.96 6.53 -20.99
CA ALA A 331 -2.43 6.80 -22.36
C ALA A 331 -3.53 7.89 -22.39
N SER A 332 -4.40 7.92 -21.39
CA SER A 332 -5.47 8.93 -21.25
C SER A 332 -5.05 10.22 -20.53
N GLY A 333 -3.78 10.35 -20.09
CA GLY A 333 -3.26 11.56 -19.43
C GLY A 333 -3.71 11.77 -17.98
N LYS A 334 -4.25 10.72 -17.34
CA LYS A 334 -4.66 10.76 -15.92
C LYS A 334 -3.47 10.69 -14.95
N ILE A 335 -2.38 10.07 -15.39
CA ILE A 335 -1.08 10.03 -14.70
C ILE A 335 0.01 10.53 -15.62
N ASP A 336 1.09 11.03 -15.03
CA ASP A 336 2.23 11.64 -15.72
C ASP A 336 3.31 10.60 -16.05
N PHE A 337 3.44 9.54 -15.21
CA PHE A 337 4.24 8.35 -15.51
C PHE A 337 3.66 7.10 -14.82
N LEU A 338 4.05 5.91 -15.27
CA LEU A 338 3.56 4.60 -14.80
C LEU A 338 4.66 3.83 -14.05
N GLN A 339 4.31 3.27 -12.90
CA GLN A 339 5.08 2.22 -12.21
C GLN A 339 4.57 0.84 -12.64
N SER A 340 5.36 0.10 -13.40
CA SER A 340 4.97 -1.19 -13.97
C SER A 340 5.82 -2.34 -13.46
N SER A 341 5.24 -3.53 -13.35
CA SER A 341 5.96 -4.81 -13.18
C SER A 341 5.86 -5.70 -14.43
N ARG A 342 5.49 -5.10 -15.58
CA ARG A 342 5.43 -5.74 -16.89
C ARG A 342 6.11 -4.86 -17.94
N LEU A 343 6.70 -5.48 -18.96
CA LEU A 343 7.19 -4.73 -20.10
C LEU A 343 6.02 -4.27 -20.98
N LEU A 344 6.03 -3.03 -21.46
CA LEU A 344 4.95 -2.51 -22.32
C LEU A 344 4.68 -3.34 -23.57
N LYS A 345 5.72 -3.92 -24.18
CA LYS A 345 5.58 -4.79 -25.35
C LYS A 345 4.77 -6.07 -25.05
N GLU A 346 4.69 -6.45 -23.78
CA GLU A 346 3.91 -7.60 -23.28
C GLU A 346 2.48 -7.20 -22.86
N MET A 347 2.18 -5.89 -22.86
CA MET A 347 0.87 -5.31 -22.59
C MET A 347 0.09 -5.00 -23.88
N GLY A 348 0.45 -5.65 -25.00
CA GLY A 348 -0.06 -5.37 -26.35
C GLY A 348 -1.55 -5.59 -26.61
N ASP A 349 -2.34 -5.93 -25.58
CA ASP A 349 -3.80 -6.11 -25.68
C ASP A 349 -4.61 -5.00 -25.00
N PHE A 350 -3.97 -4.00 -24.37
CA PHE A 350 -4.72 -2.97 -23.64
C PHE A 350 -5.14 -1.79 -24.53
N ALA A 351 -6.45 -1.51 -24.52
CA ALA A 351 -7.15 -0.37 -25.13
C ALA A 351 -7.36 -0.34 -26.66
N ASN A 352 -7.69 -1.45 -27.34
CA ASN A 352 -7.91 -1.43 -28.81
C ASN A 352 -6.72 -0.87 -29.61
N LEU A 353 -5.54 -0.80 -28.98
CA LEU A 353 -4.29 -0.43 -29.62
C LEU A 353 -3.65 -1.72 -30.11
N THR A 354 -4.03 -2.18 -31.31
CA THR A 354 -3.44 -3.34 -31.99
C THR A 354 -1.93 -3.19 -32.31
N THR A 355 -1.28 -2.15 -31.79
CA THR A 355 0.13 -1.82 -31.97
C THR A 355 0.69 -1.23 -30.66
N PRO A 356 1.91 -1.62 -30.24
CA PRO A 356 2.62 -0.93 -29.16
C PRO A 356 2.63 0.57 -29.46
N ASP A 357 2.20 1.42 -28.52
CA ASP A 357 2.35 2.87 -28.69
C ASP A 357 3.85 3.17 -28.81
N PRO A 358 4.34 3.59 -29.99
CA PRO A 358 5.76 3.81 -30.22
C PRO A 358 6.30 4.96 -29.37
N ASN A 359 5.43 5.76 -28.75
CA ASN A 359 5.79 6.87 -27.90
C ASN A 359 5.91 6.46 -26.43
N LEU A 360 5.82 5.18 -26.06
CA LEU A 360 6.02 4.78 -24.67
C LEU A 360 7.38 4.11 -24.47
N LYS A 361 8.12 4.57 -23.45
CA LYS A 361 9.44 4.06 -23.09
C LYS A 361 9.39 3.40 -21.72
N SER A 362 9.84 2.15 -21.64
CA SER A 362 10.03 1.42 -20.37
C SER A 362 11.48 1.56 -19.90
N ILE A 363 11.68 2.06 -18.69
CA ILE A 363 12.99 2.24 -18.05
C ILE A 363 13.10 1.23 -16.90
N PRO A 364 13.93 0.18 -17.00
CA PRO A 364 14.11 -0.79 -15.92
C PRO A 364 14.81 -0.14 -14.73
N VAL A 365 14.31 -0.38 -13.52
CA VAL A 365 14.85 0.24 -12.29
C VAL A 365 15.16 -0.76 -11.18
N ALA A 366 14.46 -1.90 -11.15
CA ALA A 366 14.68 -2.92 -10.13
C ALA A 366 14.26 -4.32 -10.63
N ARG A 367 14.75 -5.36 -9.97
CA ARG A 367 14.29 -6.75 -10.12
C ARG A 367 13.57 -7.18 -8.86
N SER A 368 12.49 -7.92 -9.05
CA SER A 368 11.77 -8.65 -8.01
C SER A 368 11.86 -10.15 -8.31
N PHE A 369 11.60 -10.98 -7.31
CA PHE A 369 11.43 -12.41 -7.50
C PHE A 369 10.23 -12.92 -6.73
N LYS A 370 9.62 -13.96 -7.27
CA LYS A 370 8.43 -14.59 -6.72
C LYS A 370 8.80 -15.79 -5.88
N VAL A 371 8.01 -16.00 -4.84
CA VAL A 371 8.13 -17.10 -3.88
C VAL A 371 6.77 -17.74 -3.67
N VAL A 372 6.78 -18.99 -3.23
CA VAL A 372 5.57 -19.71 -2.85
C VAL A 372 5.31 -19.48 -1.36
N ALA A 373 4.13 -18.97 -1.03
CA ALA A 373 3.62 -18.93 0.34
C ALA A 373 2.55 -20.00 0.56
N VAL A 374 2.59 -20.58 1.75
CA VAL A 374 1.67 -21.62 2.24
C VAL A 374 1.22 -21.29 3.67
N HIS A 375 0.26 -22.05 4.17
CA HIS A 375 -0.11 -21.99 5.58
C HIS A 375 1.05 -22.47 6.49
N PRO A 376 1.30 -21.85 7.66
CA PRO A 376 2.42 -22.21 8.53
C PRO A 376 2.43 -23.67 9.00
N SER A 377 1.26 -24.29 9.16
CA SER A 377 1.14 -25.69 9.59
C SER A 377 1.45 -26.73 8.50
N LEU A 378 1.56 -26.32 7.22
CA LEU A 378 1.85 -27.25 6.14
C LEU A 378 3.27 -27.80 6.30
N GLN A 379 3.46 -29.12 6.28
CA GLN A 379 4.78 -29.73 6.41
C GLN A 379 5.18 -30.36 5.08
N LEU A 380 6.35 -29.99 4.57
CA LEU A 380 6.93 -30.55 3.35
C LEU A 380 8.37 -31.01 3.62
N PRO A 381 8.87 -32.01 2.87
CA PRO A 381 10.28 -32.35 2.91
C PRO A 381 11.15 -31.12 2.62
N ARG A 382 12.02 -30.75 3.58
CA ARG A 382 12.93 -29.58 3.50
C ARG A 382 12.24 -28.22 3.37
N ASP A 383 10.91 -28.14 3.56
CA ASP A 383 10.11 -26.94 3.32
C ASP A 383 10.35 -26.31 1.92
N ALA A 384 10.51 -27.15 0.89
CA ALA A 384 10.89 -26.70 -0.44
C ALA A 384 9.97 -27.26 -1.53
N LEU A 385 9.84 -26.52 -2.64
CA LEU A 385 9.29 -27.00 -3.91
C LEU A 385 10.27 -26.71 -5.04
N THR A 386 10.28 -27.57 -6.05
CA THR A 386 10.97 -27.29 -7.32
C THR A 386 10.14 -26.34 -8.18
N LEU A 387 10.77 -25.75 -9.20
CA LEU A 387 10.07 -24.96 -10.21
C LEU A 387 8.97 -25.77 -10.91
N ALA A 388 9.29 -27.01 -11.30
CA ALA A 388 8.36 -27.91 -11.98
C ALA A 388 7.15 -28.25 -11.10
N GLU A 389 7.34 -28.57 -9.82
CA GLU A 389 6.21 -28.83 -8.89
C GLU A 389 5.35 -27.58 -8.72
N THR A 390 5.95 -26.39 -8.69
CA THR A 390 5.21 -25.12 -8.60
C THR A 390 4.36 -24.88 -9.86
N GLU A 391 4.88 -25.20 -11.04
CA GLU A 391 4.16 -25.16 -12.32
C GLU A 391 3.04 -26.20 -12.39
N ASP A 392 3.30 -27.43 -11.96
CA ASP A 392 2.33 -28.53 -11.94
C ASP A 392 1.17 -28.25 -10.96
N ILE A 393 1.45 -27.60 -9.82
CA ILE A 393 0.41 -27.13 -8.91
C ILE A 393 -0.45 -26.06 -9.59
N CYS A 394 0.18 -25.04 -10.20
CA CYS A 394 -0.56 -23.96 -10.85
C CYS A 394 -1.41 -24.42 -12.05
N THR A 395 -0.95 -25.44 -12.78
CA THR A 395 -1.71 -26.02 -13.90
C THR A 395 -2.77 -27.03 -13.45
N GLY A 396 -2.75 -27.45 -12.18
CA GLY A 396 -3.67 -28.43 -11.62
C GLY A 396 -3.30 -29.89 -11.94
N ILE A 397 -2.08 -30.15 -12.40
CA ILE A 397 -1.53 -31.52 -12.49
C ILE A 397 -1.32 -32.09 -11.08
N ILE A 398 -0.77 -31.27 -10.18
CA ILE A 398 -0.69 -31.58 -8.75
C ILE A 398 -1.82 -30.84 -8.02
N THR A 399 -2.74 -31.61 -7.43
CA THR A 399 -3.92 -31.07 -6.73
C THR A 399 -3.94 -31.40 -5.23
N ASN A 400 -2.94 -32.13 -4.74
CA ASN A 400 -2.84 -32.56 -3.35
C ASN A 400 -1.38 -32.56 -2.89
N TRP A 401 -1.14 -32.06 -1.68
CA TRP A 401 0.20 -31.92 -1.09
C TRP A 401 0.95 -33.27 -0.93
N LYS A 402 0.25 -34.40 -0.86
CA LYS A 402 0.88 -35.73 -0.80
C LYS A 402 1.73 -36.06 -2.02
N SER A 403 1.40 -35.49 -3.19
CA SER A 403 2.14 -35.73 -4.43
C SER A 403 3.57 -35.18 -4.39
N VAL A 404 3.84 -34.22 -3.49
CA VAL A 404 5.16 -33.62 -3.24
C VAL A 404 5.72 -34.01 -1.86
N GLY A 405 5.20 -35.09 -1.27
CA GLY A 405 5.67 -35.63 0.01
C GLY A 405 5.09 -34.94 1.26
N GLY A 406 4.09 -34.08 1.11
CA GLY A 406 3.35 -33.46 2.21
C GLY A 406 2.19 -34.32 2.76
N PRO A 407 1.34 -33.74 3.62
CA PRO A 407 0.13 -34.42 4.12
C PRO A 407 -0.89 -34.67 3.01
N ASP A 408 -1.81 -35.61 3.22
CA ASP A 408 -2.97 -35.82 2.33
C ASP A 408 -3.97 -34.67 2.50
N LEU A 409 -3.68 -33.56 1.83
CA LEU A 409 -4.40 -32.31 1.96
C LEU A 409 -4.60 -31.71 0.55
N PRO A 410 -5.84 -31.43 0.14
CA PRO A 410 -6.11 -30.78 -1.14
C PRO A 410 -5.44 -29.41 -1.23
N ILE A 411 -4.94 -29.07 -2.41
CA ILE A 411 -4.33 -27.76 -2.67
C ILE A 411 -5.42 -26.78 -3.10
N GLN A 412 -5.56 -25.70 -2.33
CA GLN A 412 -6.39 -24.54 -2.64
C GLN A 412 -5.48 -23.41 -3.13
N ILE A 413 -5.65 -22.99 -4.39
CA ILE A 413 -4.81 -21.94 -4.98
C ILE A 413 -5.50 -20.61 -4.80
N PHE A 414 -4.75 -19.60 -4.35
CA PHE A 414 -5.16 -18.21 -4.37
C PHE A 414 -4.38 -17.50 -5.47
N ASP A 415 -5.06 -16.73 -6.31
CA ASP A 415 -4.42 -15.86 -7.31
C ASP A 415 -5.31 -14.64 -7.53
N ARG A 416 -4.82 -13.65 -8.26
CA ARG A 416 -5.62 -12.52 -8.72
C ARG A 416 -6.21 -12.82 -10.10
N ALA A 417 -7.42 -12.32 -10.36
CA ALA A 417 -7.94 -12.28 -11.73
C ALA A 417 -6.98 -11.44 -12.54
N THR A 418 -6.38 -12.03 -13.56
CA THR A 418 -5.34 -11.34 -14.32
C THR A 418 -5.77 -11.10 -15.75
N GLU A 419 -5.76 -9.81 -16.08
CA GLU A 419 -5.97 -9.29 -17.41
C GLU A 419 -4.84 -9.77 -18.33
N SER A 420 -5.25 -10.12 -19.56
CA SER A 420 -4.53 -10.77 -20.68
C SER A 420 -3.00 -10.73 -20.63
N ARG A 421 -2.37 -11.87 -20.94
CA ARG A 421 -0.90 -12.03 -20.94
C ARG A 421 -0.43 -12.78 -22.18
N THR A 422 0.57 -12.22 -22.87
CA THR A 422 1.27 -12.86 -23.99
C THR A 422 2.57 -13.57 -23.59
N LYS A 423 3.06 -13.40 -22.35
CA LYS A 423 4.10 -14.25 -21.71
C LYS A 423 3.85 -14.46 -20.20
N PRO A 424 3.81 -15.70 -19.67
CA PRO A 424 3.68 -15.97 -18.23
C PRO A 424 4.97 -15.71 -17.45
N SER A 425 4.89 -15.02 -16.31
CA SER A 425 5.70 -15.37 -15.15
C SER A 425 4.90 -16.33 -14.24
N LEU A 426 5.57 -17.16 -13.44
CA LEU A 426 4.91 -18.18 -12.61
C LEU A 426 4.08 -17.53 -11.48
N GLY A 427 2.95 -18.13 -11.10
CA GLY A 427 2.02 -17.56 -10.10
C GLY A 427 1.03 -16.53 -10.62
N ASP A 428 1.07 -16.29 -11.92
CA ASP A 428 0.29 -15.27 -12.61
C ASP A 428 -0.66 -15.91 -13.65
N GLN A 429 -0.62 -17.24 -13.76
CA GLN A 429 -1.37 -18.04 -14.72
C GLN A 429 -1.76 -19.38 -14.11
N CYS A 430 -2.01 -19.44 -12.81
CA CYS A 430 -2.53 -20.68 -12.26
C CYS A 430 -3.94 -20.86 -12.87
N ARG A 431 -4.16 -21.98 -13.56
CA ARG A 431 -5.37 -22.30 -14.35
C ARG A 431 -6.09 -23.54 -13.81
N SER A 432 -5.71 -23.96 -12.61
CA SER A 432 -6.33 -25.08 -11.91
C SER A 432 -7.80 -24.83 -11.60
N GLN A 433 -8.59 -25.90 -11.50
CA GLN A 433 -9.99 -25.84 -11.08
C GLN A 433 -10.15 -25.41 -9.62
N ASN A 434 -9.11 -25.60 -8.78
CA ASN A 434 -9.11 -25.20 -7.37
C ASN A 434 -8.57 -23.76 -7.20
N LEU A 435 -8.84 -22.88 -8.15
CA LEU A 435 -8.40 -21.50 -8.11
C LEU A 435 -9.47 -20.61 -7.46
N THR A 436 -9.09 -19.91 -6.39
CA THR A 436 -9.87 -18.81 -5.81
C THR A 436 -9.25 -17.49 -6.21
N ILE A 437 -10.02 -16.72 -6.96
CA ILE A 437 -9.67 -15.36 -7.34
C ILE A 437 -9.86 -14.43 -6.14
N VAL A 438 -8.83 -13.67 -5.81
CA VAL A 438 -8.89 -12.60 -4.80
C VAL A 438 -8.59 -11.24 -5.43
N ALA A 439 -9.15 -10.18 -4.84
CA ALA A 439 -8.97 -8.82 -5.33
C ALA A 439 -7.55 -8.25 -5.10
N THR A 440 -6.93 -8.56 -3.95
CA THR A 440 -5.63 -8.00 -3.56
C THR A 440 -4.67 -9.04 -2.97
N PRO A 441 -3.34 -8.80 -3.00
CA PRO A 441 -2.38 -9.65 -2.32
C PRO A 441 -2.63 -9.84 -0.83
N GLN A 442 -3.13 -8.80 -0.13
CA GLN A 442 -3.42 -8.89 1.30
C GLN A 442 -4.58 -9.86 1.57
N ARG A 443 -5.60 -9.87 0.71
CA ARG A 443 -6.69 -10.85 0.77
C ARG A 443 -6.19 -12.28 0.56
N ALA A 444 -5.25 -12.50 -0.37
CA ALA A 444 -4.60 -13.79 -0.52
C ALA A 444 -3.84 -14.20 0.75
N ILE A 445 -3.07 -13.29 1.36
CA ILE A 445 -2.31 -13.58 2.59
C ILE A 445 -3.24 -13.91 3.77
N GLN A 446 -4.38 -13.22 3.90
CA GLN A 446 -5.40 -13.52 4.91
C GLN A 446 -6.08 -14.87 4.68
N ALA A 447 -6.51 -15.15 3.45
CA ALA A 447 -7.14 -16.42 3.10
C ALA A 447 -6.17 -17.60 3.28
N LEU A 448 -4.90 -17.41 2.90
CA LEU A 448 -3.84 -18.39 3.05
C LEU A 448 -3.57 -18.74 4.53
N ALA A 449 -3.58 -17.73 5.41
CA ALA A 449 -3.40 -17.92 6.85
C ALA A 449 -4.55 -18.70 7.52
N GLN A 450 -5.71 -18.83 6.85
CA GLN A 450 -6.86 -19.60 7.35
C GLN A 450 -7.03 -20.94 6.63
N THR A 451 -6.20 -21.25 5.62
CA THR A 451 -6.38 -22.41 4.75
C THR A 451 -5.16 -23.32 4.82
N PRO A 452 -5.16 -24.39 5.64
CA PRO A 452 -4.01 -25.28 5.79
C PRO A 452 -3.43 -25.84 4.48
N GLY A 453 -4.27 -26.08 3.48
CA GLY A 453 -3.88 -26.56 2.15
C GLY A 453 -3.61 -25.46 1.12
N GLY A 454 -3.55 -24.21 1.56
CA GLY A 454 -3.46 -23.04 0.69
C GLY A 454 -2.10 -22.92 0.00
N PHE A 455 -2.13 -22.41 -1.23
CA PHE A 455 -0.97 -22.14 -2.08
C PHE A 455 -1.13 -20.74 -2.69
N TYR A 456 -0.09 -19.92 -2.59
CA TYR A 456 -0.07 -18.59 -3.19
C TYR A 456 1.32 -18.26 -3.71
N VAL A 457 1.42 -17.65 -4.90
CA VAL A 457 2.69 -17.18 -5.46
C VAL A 457 2.62 -15.67 -5.65
N ASN A 458 3.59 -14.95 -5.09
CA ASN A 458 3.74 -13.51 -5.28
C ASN A 458 5.19 -13.08 -5.01
N THR A 459 5.48 -11.79 -5.21
CA THR A 459 6.76 -11.15 -4.92
C THR A 459 7.20 -11.37 -3.47
N ALA A 460 8.47 -11.74 -3.29
CA ALA A 460 9.11 -11.96 -1.99
C ALA A 460 9.01 -10.74 -1.06
N ALA A 461 9.17 -9.53 -1.60
CA ALA A 461 9.03 -8.27 -0.85
C ALA A 461 7.67 -8.11 -0.16
N MET A 462 6.63 -8.78 -0.64
CA MET A 462 5.30 -8.75 -0.02
C MET A 462 5.07 -9.92 0.94
N LEU A 463 5.60 -11.10 0.63
CA LEU A 463 5.31 -12.34 1.36
C LEU A 463 6.28 -12.63 2.51
N VAL A 464 7.57 -12.36 2.34
CA VAL A 464 8.60 -12.67 3.34
C VAL A 464 8.40 -11.92 4.66
N PRO A 465 8.01 -10.63 4.69
CA PRO A 465 7.79 -9.92 5.95
C PRO A 465 6.53 -10.33 6.73
N GLN A 466 5.72 -11.26 6.20
CA GLN A 466 4.46 -11.67 6.81
C GLN A 466 4.67 -12.77 7.84
N CYS A 467 4.10 -12.59 9.04
CA CYS A 467 4.24 -13.54 10.14
C CYS A 467 3.13 -14.60 10.18
N GLN A 468 2.03 -14.37 9.48
CA GLN A 468 0.85 -15.25 9.46
C GLN A 468 0.93 -16.38 8.41
N ILE A 469 1.95 -16.36 7.56
CA ILE A 469 2.16 -17.32 6.47
C ILE A 469 3.61 -17.80 6.49
N LYS A 470 3.85 -18.95 5.85
CA LYS A 470 5.20 -19.50 5.65
C LYS A 470 5.56 -19.43 4.18
N VAL A 471 6.76 -18.95 3.87
CA VAL A 471 7.32 -18.98 2.51
C VAL A 471 8.19 -20.23 2.36
N LEU A 472 8.01 -20.95 1.25
CA LEU A 472 8.78 -22.14 0.91
C LEU A 472 10.08 -21.80 0.19
N LEU A 473 11.03 -22.72 0.31
CA LEU A 473 12.29 -22.68 -0.40
C LEU A 473 12.09 -23.12 -1.83
N LEU A 474 12.97 -22.63 -2.71
CA LEU A 474 13.02 -23.12 -4.07
C LEU A 474 14.12 -24.18 -4.17
N ALA A 475 13.72 -25.44 -4.36
CA ALA A 475 14.65 -26.54 -4.57
C ALA A 475 15.26 -26.46 -5.97
N THR A 476 16.59 -26.46 -6.05
CA THR A 476 17.35 -26.43 -7.31
C THR A 476 18.42 -27.52 -7.35
N PRO A 477 18.93 -27.92 -8.53
CA PRO A 477 20.02 -28.90 -8.63
C PRO A 477 21.31 -28.48 -7.91
N SER A 478 21.54 -27.17 -7.74
CA SER A 478 22.70 -26.60 -7.05
C SER A 478 22.50 -26.39 -5.55
N GLY A 479 21.33 -26.75 -5.01
CA GLY A 479 20.95 -26.52 -3.61
C GLY A 479 19.71 -25.64 -3.47
N ASP A 480 19.05 -25.73 -2.33
CA ASP A 480 17.80 -25.01 -2.09
C ASP A 480 18.08 -23.51 -1.88
N LEU A 481 17.31 -22.65 -2.54
CA LEU A 481 17.41 -21.20 -2.42
C LEU A 481 16.43 -20.71 -1.35
N ASP A 482 16.98 -20.09 -0.30
CA ASP A 482 16.21 -19.59 0.83
C ASP A 482 15.80 -18.13 0.64
N PRO A 483 14.49 -17.81 0.54
CA PRO A 483 14.01 -16.44 0.39
C PRO A 483 14.16 -15.60 1.67
N TYR A 484 14.41 -16.22 2.82
CA TYR A 484 14.65 -15.53 4.08
C TYR A 484 16.13 -15.23 4.29
N GLN A 485 16.47 -13.98 4.61
CA GLN A 485 17.84 -13.62 4.95
C GLN A 485 18.31 -14.30 6.25
N SER A 486 17.38 -14.48 7.20
CA SER A 486 17.61 -15.26 8.41
C SER A 486 16.32 -15.93 8.86
N ARG A 487 16.34 -17.27 9.00
CA ARG A 487 15.19 -18.01 9.54
C ARG A 487 14.90 -17.73 11.00
N SER A 488 15.92 -17.34 11.78
CA SER A 488 15.73 -16.96 13.18
C SER A 488 14.81 -15.74 13.38
N ALA A 489 14.55 -14.97 12.33
CA ALA A 489 13.60 -13.87 12.35
C ALA A 489 12.14 -14.35 12.23
N ILE A 490 11.91 -15.54 11.66
CA ILE A 490 10.59 -16.17 11.56
C ILE A 490 10.08 -16.50 12.97
N ASP A 491 10.94 -17.11 13.80
CA ASP A 491 10.62 -17.48 15.18
C ASP A 491 10.42 -16.27 16.11
N ARG A 492 10.92 -15.09 15.71
CA ARG A 492 10.91 -13.84 16.49
C ARG A 492 9.89 -12.81 15.99
N CYS A 493 8.99 -13.22 15.11
CA CYS A 493 7.82 -12.41 14.76
C CYS A 493 7.09 -11.93 16.04
N PRO A 494 6.64 -10.66 16.12
CA PRO A 494 6.53 -9.69 15.03
C PRO A 494 7.78 -8.81 14.77
N ALA A 495 8.77 -8.78 15.66
CA ALA A 495 9.93 -7.89 15.50
C ALA A 495 11.26 -8.53 15.98
N PRO A 496 12.34 -8.49 15.17
CA PRO A 496 12.39 -7.98 13.80
C PRO A 496 11.64 -8.92 12.82
N ARG A 497 10.92 -8.34 11.86
CA ARG A 497 10.27 -9.10 10.79
C ARG A 497 11.31 -9.82 9.92
N PRO A 498 10.95 -10.96 9.30
CA PRO A 498 11.82 -11.60 8.33
C PRO A 498 12.09 -10.67 7.14
N GLN A 499 13.34 -10.69 6.67
CA GLN A 499 13.80 -9.88 5.55
C GLN A 499 14.09 -10.74 4.33
N VAL A 500 13.92 -10.17 3.14
CA VAL A 500 14.17 -10.84 1.86
C VAL A 500 15.67 -11.10 1.70
N ASN A 501 16.02 -12.34 1.33
CA ASN A 501 17.38 -12.69 0.99
C ASN A 501 17.73 -12.27 -0.45
N LEU A 502 18.15 -11.02 -0.64
CA LEU A 502 18.53 -10.53 -1.98
C LEU A 502 19.80 -11.17 -2.53
N ALA A 503 20.63 -11.81 -1.70
CA ALA A 503 21.84 -12.50 -2.16
C ALA A 503 21.52 -13.67 -3.10
N THR A 504 20.37 -14.34 -2.92
CA THR A 504 19.93 -15.44 -3.80
C THR A 504 19.55 -14.94 -5.20
N LEU A 505 19.04 -13.71 -5.29
CA LEU A 505 18.75 -13.08 -6.58
C LEU A 505 20.02 -12.61 -7.30
N ARG A 506 21.03 -12.14 -6.56
CA ARG A 506 22.31 -11.68 -7.13
C ARG A 506 23.14 -12.82 -7.73
N SER A 507 23.01 -14.04 -7.22
CA SER A 507 23.89 -15.16 -7.60
C SER A 507 23.53 -15.85 -8.94
N GLN A 508 22.62 -15.29 -9.74
CA GLN A 508 22.10 -15.88 -10.99
C GLN A 508 21.46 -17.29 -10.83
N GLY A 509 21.15 -17.71 -9.60
CA GLY A 509 20.60 -19.05 -9.32
C GLY A 509 19.08 -19.12 -9.35
N TYR A 510 18.38 -17.99 -9.24
CA TYR A 510 16.91 -17.95 -9.24
C TYR A 510 16.37 -18.11 -10.67
N PRO A 511 15.39 -18.98 -10.94
CA PRO A 511 14.90 -19.20 -12.30
C PRO A 511 14.21 -17.98 -12.89
N ASP A 512 14.51 -17.68 -14.16
CA ASP A 512 13.94 -16.56 -14.91
C ASP A 512 12.40 -16.48 -14.85
N PRO A 513 11.61 -17.59 -14.91
CA PRO A 513 10.14 -17.52 -14.81
C PRO A 513 9.60 -16.94 -13.49
N LEU A 514 10.43 -16.87 -12.45
CA LEU A 514 10.10 -16.30 -11.15
C LEU A 514 10.70 -14.92 -10.94
N ILE A 515 11.42 -14.36 -11.92
CA ILE A 515 12.02 -13.02 -11.81
C ILE A 515 11.18 -12.03 -12.63
N ASP A 516 10.73 -10.97 -11.98
CA ASP A 516 10.07 -9.84 -12.64
C ASP A 516 11.00 -8.63 -12.68
N THR A 517 10.89 -7.80 -13.72
CA THR A 517 11.55 -6.49 -13.78
C THR A 517 10.53 -5.39 -13.50
N LEU A 518 10.91 -4.43 -12.66
CA LEU A 518 10.15 -3.23 -12.40
C LEU A 518 10.60 -2.13 -13.36
N TYR A 519 9.62 -1.45 -13.95
CA TYR A 519 9.82 -0.40 -14.94
C TYR A 519 9.14 0.89 -14.51
N VAL A 520 9.83 2.01 -14.71
CA VAL A 520 9.18 3.32 -14.84
C VAL A 520 8.87 3.51 -16.32
N VAL A 521 7.62 3.81 -16.62
CA VAL A 521 7.12 3.94 -17.98
C VAL A 521 6.70 5.39 -18.24
N VAL A 522 7.23 5.97 -19.31
CA VAL A 522 6.99 7.37 -19.68
C VAL A 522 6.49 7.49 -21.11
N LYS A 523 5.75 8.57 -21.38
CA LYS A 523 5.42 9.00 -22.74
C LYS A 523 6.56 9.88 -23.29
N GLN A 524 6.99 9.63 -24.52
CA GLN A 524 8.11 10.29 -25.19
C GLN A 524 7.62 11.52 -25.97
N ASP A 525 7.06 12.51 -25.28
CA ASP A 525 6.49 13.73 -25.86
C ASP A 525 7.22 15.04 -25.48
N GLY A 526 8.33 14.93 -24.75
CA GLY A 526 9.10 16.07 -24.22
C GLY A 526 8.37 16.84 -23.11
N GLY A 527 7.21 16.36 -22.66
CA GLY A 527 6.35 17.04 -21.70
C GLY A 527 6.86 16.96 -20.26
N PRO A 528 6.19 17.65 -19.32
CA PRO A 528 6.49 17.56 -17.89
C PRO A 528 6.44 16.12 -17.35
N GLY A 529 5.48 15.31 -17.80
CA GLY A 529 5.34 13.92 -17.36
C GLY A 529 6.51 13.02 -17.80
N GLN A 530 7.02 13.21 -19.01
CA GLN A 530 8.24 12.53 -19.45
C GLN A 530 9.41 12.86 -18.53
N ARG A 531 9.68 14.15 -18.32
CA ARG A 531 10.79 14.61 -17.48
C ARG A 531 10.68 14.12 -16.05
N ALA A 532 9.48 14.12 -15.48
CA ALA A 532 9.22 13.62 -14.14
C ALA A 532 9.47 12.12 -14.02
N GLY A 533 8.98 11.31 -14.96
CA GLY A 533 9.22 9.87 -14.92
C GLY A 533 10.68 9.50 -15.20
N GLU A 534 11.38 10.23 -16.07
CA GLU A 534 12.81 10.03 -16.30
C GLU A 534 13.64 10.44 -15.09
N ALA A 535 13.31 11.56 -14.43
CA ALA A 535 13.94 11.96 -13.17
C ALA A 535 13.68 10.95 -12.05
N TYR A 536 12.44 10.48 -11.89
CA TYR A 536 12.08 9.45 -10.91
C TYR A 536 12.86 8.14 -11.16
N ALA A 537 12.98 7.70 -12.41
CA ALA A 537 13.80 6.53 -12.74
C ALA A 537 15.29 6.75 -12.43
N ALA A 538 15.83 7.95 -12.69
CA ALA A 538 17.22 8.29 -12.36
C ALA A 538 17.45 8.31 -10.84
N LEU A 539 16.50 8.82 -10.04
CA LEU A 539 16.55 8.80 -8.58
C LEU A 539 16.65 7.37 -8.05
N LEU A 540 15.83 6.44 -8.57
CA LEU A 540 15.88 5.03 -8.20
C LEU A 540 17.20 4.32 -8.56
N LYS A 541 17.91 4.82 -9.58
CA LYS A 541 19.19 4.27 -10.06
C LYS A 541 20.42 4.82 -9.35
N THR A 542 20.27 5.82 -8.48
CA THR A 542 21.37 6.30 -7.64
C THR A 542 21.86 5.22 -6.67
N ASP A 543 23.07 5.33 -6.13
CA ASP A 543 23.56 4.40 -5.09
C ASP A 543 22.61 4.37 -3.89
N GLU A 544 22.16 5.55 -3.45
CA GLU A 544 21.13 5.71 -2.44
C GLU A 544 19.82 5.03 -2.83
N GLY A 545 19.29 5.31 -4.03
CA GLY A 545 18.05 4.72 -4.53
C GLY A 545 18.09 3.20 -4.58
N ARG A 546 19.19 2.63 -5.06
CA ARG A 546 19.41 1.17 -5.08
C ARG A 546 19.47 0.60 -3.67
N SER A 547 20.20 1.23 -2.75
CA SER A 547 20.22 0.82 -1.33
C SER A 547 18.82 0.82 -0.71
N ARG A 548 18.02 1.85 -0.97
CA ARG A 548 16.64 1.94 -0.47
C ARG A 548 15.71 0.90 -1.11
N LEU A 549 15.87 0.62 -2.40
CA LEU A 549 15.15 -0.48 -3.06
C LEU A 549 15.45 -1.83 -2.38
N GLU A 550 16.71 -2.07 -2.00
CA GLU A 550 17.12 -3.28 -1.28
C GLU A 550 16.50 -3.40 0.11
N GLU A 551 16.39 -2.29 0.85
CA GLU A 551 15.68 -2.24 2.14
C GLU A 551 14.20 -2.64 1.99
N THR A 552 13.60 -2.35 0.83
CA THR A 552 12.22 -2.75 0.51
C THR A 552 12.09 -4.16 -0.09
N GLY A 553 13.19 -4.90 -0.23
CA GLY A 553 13.19 -6.28 -0.75
C GLY A 553 13.25 -6.41 -2.27
N PHE A 554 13.68 -5.36 -2.97
CA PHE A 554 13.94 -5.38 -4.42
C PHE A 554 15.42 -5.21 -4.73
N LEU A 555 15.91 -5.78 -5.82
CA LEU A 555 17.30 -5.58 -6.25
C LEU A 555 17.36 -4.44 -7.28
N GLY A 556 18.02 -3.33 -6.93
CA GLY A 556 18.21 -2.20 -7.86
C GLY A 556 18.98 -2.58 -9.13
N ILE A 557 18.66 -1.93 -10.25
CA ILE A 557 19.35 -2.10 -11.55
C ILE A 557 20.19 -0.84 -11.84
N ASP A 558 21.37 -1.04 -12.39
CA ASP A 558 22.29 0.02 -12.84
C ASP A 558 21.74 0.82 -14.04
#